data_AF-A0A7R7WGF7-F1
#
_entry.id   AF-A0A7R7WGF7-F1
#
_cell.length_a   1.000
_cell.length_b   1.000
_cell.length_c   1.000
_cell.angle_alpha   90.00
_cell.angle_beta   90.00
_cell.angle_gamma   90.00
#
_symmetry.space_group_name_H-M   'P 1'
#
loop_
_entity.id
_entity.type
_entity.pdbx_description
1 polymer ?
#
loop_
_entity_poly.entity_id
_entity_poly.type
_entity_poly.pdbx_seq_one_letter_code
_entity_poly.pdbx_strand_id
1 'polypeptide(L)'
;MADPTDLNLDAPSDLQDIPDMSMQLLPPPEGTYPDKATLLAAVQAHGKAHGYNVVVKSSSTPTEKKPGRTAKVWLRCDRGGHYRPRNGLTEETRKRRRTSRLMDCPFMLVAAGTPGIWTLTVLNATHNHGPIVEKPRQVPHHKVRKGQIAAVPYDWPHDATLTPYTTALVIIDMQKDFCLPGGYMSLQGYDISANQALIPKLQHLLNAFRSSGFPIYHTREGHRPDLSTLSSREAYRSQNNASGMGIGSPGPLGRLLIRGEVGHDTVDELYPVHGEPVIDKPGRSAFAHTDFELILRNRGIKNLVLVGVTTDVCVATTMREANDRGFDCVVLEDGTAASEPSLHVSAIESVKMEGGIFGAVAKLEDVMHAVENFKAVTVKKLAPQMTV
;
A
#
# COMPACT_ATOMS: atom_id res chain seq x y z
N MET A 1 -3.35 64.44 1.41
CA MET A 1 -2.15 63.67 1.02
C MET A 1 -2.29 62.32 1.68
N ALA A 2 -2.66 61.31 0.90
CA ALA A 2 -2.79 59.93 1.33
C ALA A 2 -1.67 59.13 0.65
N ASP A 3 -1.03 58.29 1.45
CA ASP A 3 0.17 57.51 1.18
C ASP A 3 -0.06 56.45 0.07
N PRO A 4 0.76 56.39 -1.00
CA PRO A 4 0.51 55.54 -2.17
C PRO A 4 1.27 54.20 -2.13
N THR A 5 1.42 53.56 -0.97
CA THR A 5 2.06 52.23 -0.87
C THR A 5 1.18 51.26 -0.09
N ASP A 6 0.10 50.78 -0.71
CA ASP A 6 -0.47 49.46 -0.39
C ASP A 6 -1.39 48.91 -1.50
N LEU A 7 -0.83 48.78 -2.71
CA LEU A 7 -1.44 48.02 -3.81
C LEU A 7 -0.59 46.77 -4.07
N ASN A 8 -0.66 45.80 -3.14
CA ASN A 8 -0.21 44.44 -3.42
C ASN A 8 -1.32 43.73 -4.20
N LEU A 9 -1.31 43.98 -5.52
CA LEU A 9 -2.01 43.18 -6.51
C LEU A 9 -1.29 41.83 -6.60
N ASP A 10 -1.78 40.84 -5.88
CA ASP A 10 -1.45 39.44 -6.13
C ASP A 10 -1.89 39.12 -7.57
N ALA A 11 -0.92 39.16 -8.48
CA ALA A 11 -1.07 38.64 -9.83
C ALA A 11 -1.48 37.16 -9.73
N PRO A 12 -2.53 36.71 -10.43
CA PRO A 12 -2.87 35.30 -10.49
C PRO A 12 -1.65 34.50 -10.97
N SER A 13 -1.27 33.47 -10.21
CA SER A 13 -0.12 32.60 -10.48
C SER A 13 -0.28 31.70 -11.72
N ASP A 14 -1.08 32.11 -12.71
CA ASP A 14 -1.45 31.31 -13.88
C ASP A 14 -0.62 31.68 -15.12
N LEU A 15 0.52 32.37 -14.94
CA LEU A 15 1.47 32.70 -16.01
C LEU A 15 2.78 31.89 -15.96
N GLN A 16 2.83 30.80 -15.21
CA GLN A 16 4.00 29.91 -15.16
C GLN A 16 3.78 28.51 -15.73
N ASP A 17 2.83 28.35 -16.67
CA ASP A 17 2.72 27.16 -17.49
C ASP A 17 2.75 27.55 -18.98
N ILE A 18 3.92 27.98 -19.47
CA ILE A 18 4.23 27.78 -20.89
C ILE A 18 4.66 26.32 -20.99
N PRO A 19 3.84 25.40 -21.54
CA PRO A 19 4.23 24.01 -21.63
C PRO A 19 5.43 23.90 -22.55
N ASP A 20 6.49 23.27 -22.05
CA ASP A 20 7.67 22.89 -22.82
C ASP A 20 7.22 22.22 -24.14
N MET A 21 7.54 22.86 -25.26
CA MET A 21 7.16 22.45 -26.63
C MET A 21 7.99 21.26 -27.12
N SER A 22 8.33 20.30 -26.26
CA SER A 22 9.35 19.28 -26.56
C SER A 22 8.83 17.83 -26.62
N MET A 23 7.52 17.58 -26.59
CA MET A 23 6.93 16.25 -26.86
C MET A 23 5.73 16.36 -27.81
N GLN A 24 6.02 16.35 -29.12
CA GLN A 24 5.01 16.33 -30.17
C GLN A 24 4.17 15.04 -30.07
N LEU A 25 2.84 15.16 -29.94
CA LEU A 25 1.95 13.99 -29.96
C LEU A 25 1.99 13.32 -31.33
N LEU A 26 2.64 12.15 -31.42
CA LEU A 26 2.84 11.44 -32.67
C LEU A 26 1.55 10.70 -33.08
N PRO A 27 1.10 10.82 -34.34
CA PRO A 27 -0.02 10.03 -34.86
C PRO A 27 0.34 8.53 -34.89
N PRO A 28 -0.65 7.61 -34.83
CA PRO A 28 -0.40 6.20 -35.09
C PRO A 28 0.14 6.02 -36.51
N PRO A 29 1.08 5.08 -36.75
CA PRO A 29 1.61 4.83 -38.07
C PRO A 29 0.51 4.35 -39.02
N GLU A 30 0.53 4.84 -40.26
CA GLU A 30 -0.33 4.32 -41.32
C GLU A 30 0.03 2.86 -41.62
N GLY A 31 -0.97 2.07 -41.99
CA GLY A 31 -0.76 0.65 -42.22
C GLY A 31 -2.04 -0.12 -42.52
N THR A 32 -1.86 -1.40 -42.82
CA THR A 32 -2.95 -2.34 -43.07
C THR A 32 -3.13 -3.31 -41.90
N TYR A 33 -4.38 -3.66 -41.64
CA TYR A 33 -4.79 -4.49 -40.53
C TYR A 33 -5.74 -5.58 -41.05
N PRO A 34 -5.75 -6.78 -40.44
CA PRO A 34 -6.59 -7.90 -40.89
C PRO A 34 -8.09 -7.61 -40.75
N ASP A 35 -8.46 -6.79 -39.76
CA ASP A 35 -9.84 -6.44 -39.47
C ASP A 35 -9.95 -5.08 -38.74
N LYS A 36 -11.18 -4.57 -38.67
CA LYS A 36 -11.52 -3.29 -38.01
C LYS A 36 -11.18 -3.28 -36.52
N ALA A 37 -11.43 -4.37 -35.80
CA ALA A 37 -11.25 -4.41 -34.35
C ALA A 37 -9.76 -4.31 -33.99
N THR A 38 -8.91 -5.06 -34.70
CA THR A 38 -7.45 -5.01 -34.57
C THR A 38 -6.91 -3.62 -34.87
N LEU A 39 -7.39 -2.97 -35.94
CA LEU A 39 -7.02 -1.59 -36.28
C LEU A 39 -7.39 -0.61 -35.15
N LEU A 40 -8.63 -0.65 -34.65
CA LEU A 40 -9.09 0.27 -33.60
C LEU A 40 -8.32 0.07 -32.30
N ALA A 41 -8.02 -1.18 -31.93
CA ALA A 41 -7.21 -1.50 -30.76
C ALA A 41 -5.80 -0.94 -30.88
N ALA A 42 -5.15 -1.10 -32.05
CA ALA A 42 -3.82 -0.54 -32.30
C ALA A 42 -3.81 0.99 -32.20
N VAL A 43 -4.80 1.67 -32.79
CA VAL A 43 -4.96 3.13 -32.71
C VAL A 43 -5.15 3.60 -31.26
N GLN A 44 -5.99 2.92 -30.49
CA GLN A 44 -6.22 3.25 -29.07
C GLN A 44 -4.97 3.03 -28.22
N ALA A 45 -4.26 1.91 -28.43
CA ALA A 45 -3.03 1.58 -27.73
C ALA A 45 -1.93 2.62 -28.01
N HIS A 46 -1.75 3.00 -29.28
CA HIS A 46 -0.81 4.04 -29.67
C HIS A 46 -1.15 5.39 -29.01
N GLY A 47 -2.41 5.83 -29.10
CA GLY A 47 -2.84 7.07 -28.47
C GLY A 47 -2.53 7.08 -26.97
N LYS A 48 -2.90 6.00 -26.26
CA LYS A 48 -2.64 5.87 -24.82
C LYS A 48 -1.14 5.95 -24.50
N ALA A 49 -0.29 5.27 -25.25
CA ALA A 49 1.16 5.30 -25.07
C ALA A 49 1.76 6.70 -25.30
N HIS A 50 1.13 7.51 -26.14
CA HIS A 50 1.58 8.87 -26.46
C HIS A 50 0.77 9.95 -25.73
N GLY A 51 -0.08 9.57 -24.76
CA GLY A 51 -0.80 10.51 -23.91
C GLY A 51 -1.98 11.22 -24.60
N TYR A 52 -2.74 10.56 -25.48
CA TYR A 52 -4.01 11.09 -25.97
C TYR A 52 -5.01 9.98 -26.26
N ASN A 53 -6.31 10.28 -26.29
CA ASN A 53 -7.31 9.27 -26.59
C ASN A 53 -7.89 9.49 -27.99
N VAL A 54 -8.10 8.39 -28.72
CA VAL A 54 -8.74 8.40 -30.04
C VAL A 54 -10.13 7.79 -29.95
N VAL A 55 -11.14 8.53 -30.41
CA VAL A 55 -12.55 8.15 -30.38
C VAL A 55 -13.16 8.13 -31.78
N VAL A 56 -14.22 7.37 -31.96
CA VAL A 56 -14.98 7.34 -33.22
C VAL A 56 -15.77 8.65 -33.36
N LYS A 57 -15.50 9.39 -34.45
CA LYS A 57 -16.28 10.58 -34.85
C LYS A 57 -17.57 10.14 -35.56
N SER A 58 -17.42 9.24 -36.53
CA SER A 58 -18.52 8.71 -37.33
C SER A 58 -18.08 7.44 -38.05
N SER A 59 -19.04 6.68 -38.55
CA SER A 59 -18.78 5.50 -39.39
C SER A 59 -19.79 5.40 -40.52
N SER A 60 -19.35 4.81 -41.64
CA SER A 60 -20.16 4.49 -42.80
C SER A 60 -19.98 3.01 -43.10
N THR A 61 -21.02 2.22 -42.87
CA THR A 61 -21.04 0.78 -43.17
C THR A 61 -21.83 0.56 -44.47
N PRO A 62 -21.36 -0.31 -45.38
CA PRO A 62 -22.13 -0.67 -46.57
C PRO A 62 -23.42 -1.38 -46.15
N THR A 63 -24.53 -1.02 -46.80
CA THR A 63 -25.86 -1.61 -46.57
C THR A 63 -26.39 -2.11 -47.91
N GLU A 64 -27.37 -3.02 -47.91
CA GLU A 64 -28.04 -3.52 -49.14
C GLU A 64 -28.51 -2.39 -50.08
N LYS A 65 -28.86 -1.22 -49.54
CA LYS A 65 -29.28 -0.03 -50.31
C LYS A 65 -28.15 0.77 -50.96
N LYS A 66 -26.88 0.45 -50.71
CA LYS A 66 -25.66 1.12 -51.24
C LYS A 66 -24.55 0.11 -51.54
N PRO A 67 -24.74 -0.79 -52.53
CA PRO A 67 -23.73 -1.78 -52.90
C PRO A 67 -22.46 -1.11 -53.45
N GLY A 68 -21.29 -1.70 -53.17
CA GLY A 68 -20.00 -1.26 -53.73
C GLY A 68 -19.23 -0.18 -52.96
N ARG A 69 -19.74 0.34 -51.83
CA ARG A 69 -18.95 1.24 -50.96
C ARG A 69 -18.05 0.46 -50.01
N THR A 70 -16.82 0.92 -49.82
CA THR A 70 -15.91 0.46 -48.76
C THR A 70 -16.39 0.96 -47.39
N ALA A 71 -16.28 0.13 -46.35
CA ALA A 71 -16.59 0.57 -44.99
C ALA A 71 -15.56 1.61 -44.54
N LYS A 72 -16.02 2.68 -43.88
CA LYS A 72 -15.15 3.76 -43.37
C LYS A 72 -15.50 4.11 -41.93
N VAL A 73 -14.48 4.38 -41.12
CA VAL A 73 -14.60 4.88 -39.75
C VAL A 73 -13.71 6.09 -39.62
N TRP A 74 -14.30 7.25 -39.33
CA TRP A 74 -13.56 8.47 -39.04
C TRP A 74 -13.28 8.53 -37.56
N LEU A 75 -12.00 8.68 -37.21
CA LEU A 75 -11.51 8.74 -35.85
C LEU A 75 -10.98 10.14 -35.58
N ARG A 76 -11.06 10.58 -34.33
CA ARG A 76 -10.57 11.88 -33.87
C ARG A 76 -10.04 11.81 -32.44
N CYS A 77 -9.35 12.85 -31.99
CA CYS A 77 -9.01 13.00 -30.58
C CYS A 77 -10.28 13.13 -29.71
N ASP A 78 -10.28 12.59 -28.48
CA ASP A 78 -11.37 12.76 -27.50
C ASP A 78 -11.63 14.23 -27.14
N ARG A 79 -10.61 15.07 -27.30
CA ARG A 79 -10.68 16.54 -27.17
C ARG A 79 -11.13 17.27 -28.44
N GLY A 80 -11.49 16.55 -29.51
CA GLY A 80 -11.92 17.12 -30.79
C GLY A 80 -13.39 17.55 -30.85
N GLY A 81 -13.66 18.67 -31.52
CA GLY A 81 -15.00 19.27 -31.71
C GLY A 81 -15.41 20.26 -30.61
N HIS A 82 -16.60 20.84 -30.78
CA HIS A 82 -17.16 21.83 -29.84
C HIS A 82 -18.23 21.23 -28.92
N TYR A 83 -18.28 21.75 -27.70
CA TYR A 83 -19.41 21.50 -26.82
C TYR A 83 -20.69 22.08 -27.44
N ARG A 84 -21.73 21.25 -27.54
CA ARG A 84 -23.06 21.68 -27.97
C ARG A 84 -23.97 21.70 -26.74
N PRO A 85 -24.47 22.86 -26.30
CA PRO A 85 -25.34 22.93 -25.15
C PRO A 85 -26.66 22.20 -25.44
N ARG A 86 -26.93 21.14 -24.67
CA ARG A 86 -28.28 20.59 -24.57
C ARG A 86 -29.00 21.42 -23.51
N ASN A 87 -30.10 22.08 -23.87
CA ASN A 87 -30.99 22.88 -23.01
C ASN A 87 -30.74 24.42 -22.98
N GLY A 88 -30.03 24.99 -23.96
CA GLY A 88 -29.92 26.47 -24.08
C GLY A 88 -29.08 27.16 -22.99
N LEU A 89 -28.43 26.40 -22.12
CA LEU A 89 -27.47 26.90 -21.13
C LEU A 89 -26.16 27.28 -21.82
N THR A 90 -25.76 28.54 -21.71
CA THR A 90 -24.45 29.05 -22.11
C THR A 90 -23.41 28.82 -21.02
N GLU A 91 -22.13 29.00 -21.34
CA GLU A 91 -21.06 28.96 -20.34
C GLU A 91 -21.24 30.03 -19.25
N GLU A 92 -21.82 31.20 -19.58
CA GLU A 92 -22.09 32.26 -18.60
C GLU A 92 -23.29 31.94 -17.67
N THR A 93 -24.25 31.14 -18.13
CA THR A 93 -25.52 30.91 -17.42
C THR A 93 -25.55 29.62 -16.59
N ARG A 94 -24.47 28.84 -16.58
CA ARG A 94 -24.39 27.59 -15.81
C ARG A 94 -23.97 27.82 -14.35
N LYS A 95 -24.69 27.19 -13.40
CA LYS A 95 -24.35 27.21 -11.95
C LYS A 95 -23.20 26.28 -11.55
N ARG A 96 -22.84 25.30 -12.38
CA ARG A 96 -21.71 24.37 -12.14
C ARG A 96 -20.90 24.21 -13.41
N ARG A 97 -19.58 24.37 -13.30
CA ARG A 97 -18.67 24.08 -14.41
C ARG A 97 -18.57 22.56 -14.62
N ARG A 98 -19.13 22.01 -15.70
CA ARG A 98 -18.73 20.68 -16.18
C ARG A 98 -17.42 20.82 -16.95
N THR A 99 -16.45 19.98 -16.62
CA THR A 99 -15.15 19.89 -17.28
C THR A 99 -15.30 19.19 -18.63
N SER A 100 -15.89 19.87 -19.62
CA SER A 100 -15.75 19.43 -21.01
C SER A 100 -14.26 19.52 -21.36
N ARG A 101 -13.69 18.42 -21.86
CA ARG A 101 -12.29 18.37 -22.34
C ARG A 101 -12.17 18.72 -23.82
N LEU A 102 -13.30 19.07 -24.45
CA LEU A 102 -13.35 19.49 -25.86
C LEU A 102 -12.66 20.84 -26.03
N MET A 103 -11.67 20.87 -26.89
CA MET A 103 -10.87 22.05 -27.22
C MET A 103 -10.60 22.13 -28.73
N ASP A 104 -11.52 21.57 -29.50
CA ASP A 104 -11.49 21.54 -30.95
C ASP A 104 -10.17 21.03 -31.54
N CYS A 105 -9.63 19.96 -30.95
CA CYS A 105 -8.42 19.32 -31.44
C CYS A 105 -8.59 18.87 -32.92
N PRO A 106 -7.64 19.24 -33.82
CA PRO A 106 -7.79 19.00 -35.25
C PRO A 106 -7.37 17.58 -35.69
N PHE A 107 -6.78 16.79 -34.79
CA PHE A 107 -6.31 15.43 -35.06
C PHE A 107 -7.44 14.53 -35.61
N MET A 108 -7.16 13.86 -36.73
CA MET A 108 -8.14 13.04 -37.42
C MET A 108 -7.51 11.90 -38.21
N LEU A 109 -8.14 10.73 -38.16
CA LEU A 109 -7.76 9.56 -38.94
C LEU A 109 -8.97 9.03 -39.70
N VAL A 110 -8.73 8.24 -40.74
CA VAL A 110 -9.75 7.41 -41.38
C VAL A 110 -9.27 5.98 -41.47
N ALA A 111 -10.11 5.05 -41.01
CA ALA A 111 -9.95 3.63 -41.20
C ALA A 111 -10.91 3.18 -42.29
N ALA A 112 -10.40 2.68 -43.40
CA ALA A 112 -11.21 2.22 -44.53
C ALA A 112 -10.86 0.78 -44.88
N GLY A 113 -11.85 -0.09 -45.05
CA GLY A 113 -11.58 -1.49 -45.35
C GLY A 113 -12.75 -2.28 -45.89
N THR A 114 -12.40 -3.40 -46.51
CA THR A 114 -13.29 -4.52 -46.78
C THR A 114 -12.97 -5.66 -45.81
N PRO A 115 -13.82 -6.67 -45.63
CA PRO A 115 -13.45 -7.85 -44.86
C PRO A 115 -12.08 -8.41 -45.32
N GLY A 116 -11.14 -8.59 -44.38
CA GLY A 116 -9.78 -9.08 -44.64
C GLY A 116 -8.70 -8.02 -44.84
N ILE A 117 -9.02 -6.77 -45.19
CA ILE A 117 -8.03 -5.68 -45.33
C ILE A 117 -8.64 -4.35 -44.88
N TRP A 118 -8.06 -3.76 -43.83
CA TRP A 118 -8.39 -2.44 -43.32
C TRP A 118 -7.16 -1.54 -43.33
N THR A 119 -7.25 -0.39 -43.98
CA THR A 119 -6.18 0.59 -44.07
C THR A 119 -6.46 1.77 -43.13
N LEU A 120 -5.45 2.14 -42.33
CA LEU A 120 -5.45 3.36 -41.54
C LEU A 120 -4.71 4.47 -42.30
N THR A 121 -5.35 5.63 -42.43
CA THR A 121 -4.78 6.85 -43.03
C THR A 121 -4.90 8.01 -42.06
N VAL A 122 -3.83 8.78 -41.91
CA VAL A 122 -3.78 9.99 -41.09
C VAL A 122 -4.31 11.15 -41.94
N LEU A 123 -5.46 11.72 -41.56
CA LEU A 123 -6.02 12.88 -42.24
C LEU A 123 -5.44 14.18 -41.71
N ASN A 124 -5.18 14.24 -40.40
CA ASN A 124 -4.47 15.35 -39.76
C ASN A 124 -3.73 14.81 -38.53
N ALA A 125 -2.39 14.93 -38.56
CA ALA A 125 -1.51 14.48 -37.48
C ALA A 125 -1.42 15.46 -36.31
N THR A 126 -1.91 16.69 -36.49
CA THR A 126 -1.64 17.79 -35.54
C THR A 126 -2.56 17.75 -34.34
N HIS A 127 -2.00 17.99 -33.16
CA HIS A 127 -2.73 18.28 -31.93
C HIS A 127 -2.48 19.73 -31.50
N ASN A 128 -3.48 20.36 -30.90
CA ASN A 128 -3.38 21.69 -30.29
C ASN A 128 -3.27 21.61 -28.75
N HIS A 129 -2.81 20.48 -28.22
CA HIS A 129 -2.59 20.22 -26.80
C HIS A 129 -1.41 19.28 -26.59
N GLY A 130 -0.79 19.35 -25.41
CA GLY A 130 0.18 18.36 -24.94
C GLY A 130 -0.47 17.05 -24.47
N PRO A 131 0.33 16.08 -24.01
CA PRO A 131 -0.17 14.79 -23.53
C PRO A 131 -1.11 14.95 -22.33
N ILE A 132 -2.04 14.01 -22.20
CA ILE A 132 -2.93 13.88 -21.05
C ILE A 132 -2.06 13.48 -19.86
N VAL A 133 -1.76 14.45 -19.01
CA VAL A 133 -1.28 14.20 -17.66
C VAL A 133 -2.49 13.82 -16.81
N GLU A 134 -2.78 12.52 -16.69
CA GLU A 134 -3.79 12.06 -15.74
C GLU A 134 -3.27 12.30 -14.32
N LYS A 135 -3.75 13.37 -13.66
CA LYS A 135 -3.77 13.37 -12.19
C LYS A 135 -4.73 12.25 -11.78
N PRO A 136 -4.31 11.29 -10.93
CA PRO A 136 -5.18 10.21 -10.48
C PRO A 136 -6.50 10.80 -9.99
N ARG A 137 -7.61 10.30 -10.52
CA ARG A 137 -8.95 10.70 -10.08
C ARG A 137 -9.06 10.33 -8.61
N GLN A 138 -9.05 11.33 -7.72
CA GLN A 138 -9.30 11.10 -6.29
C GLN A 138 -10.64 10.36 -6.15
N VAL A 139 -10.56 9.12 -5.70
CA VAL A 139 -11.72 8.34 -5.26
C VAL A 139 -12.43 9.16 -4.18
N PRO A 140 -13.78 9.21 -4.13
CA PRO A 140 -14.46 9.88 -3.02
C PRO A 140 -13.84 9.40 -1.71
N HIS A 141 -13.33 10.32 -0.90
CA HIS A 141 -12.67 9.98 0.36
C HIS A 141 -13.61 9.13 1.20
N HIS A 142 -13.37 7.82 1.22
CA HIS A 142 -13.98 6.92 2.17
C HIS A 142 -13.60 7.44 3.55
N LYS A 143 -14.58 7.96 4.29
CA LYS A 143 -14.33 8.59 5.58
C LYS A 143 -14.33 7.50 6.64
N VAL A 144 -13.12 7.11 7.02
CA VAL A 144 -12.85 6.17 8.12
C VAL A 144 -13.59 6.63 9.38
N ARG A 145 -14.30 5.71 10.06
CA ARG A 145 -15.02 6.05 11.29
C ARG A 145 -14.03 6.36 12.41
N LYS A 146 -14.45 7.20 13.35
CA LYS A 146 -13.63 7.48 14.53
C LYS A 146 -13.41 6.18 15.31
N GLY A 147 -12.16 5.89 15.66
CA GLY A 147 -11.79 4.63 16.29
C GLY A 147 -11.46 3.53 15.29
N GLN A 148 -11.35 3.86 13.99
CA GLN A 148 -10.80 3.00 12.94
C GLN A 148 -9.63 3.69 12.23
N ILE A 149 -8.90 2.91 11.44
CA ILE A 149 -7.88 3.31 10.47
C ILE A 149 -8.27 2.78 9.09
N ALA A 150 -7.79 3.45 8.05
CA ALA A 150 -7.87 2.91 6.71
C ALA A 150 -7.01 1.63 6.64
N ALA A 151 -7.61 0.53 6.19
CA ALA A 151 -6.94 -0.74 6.02
C ALA A 151 -7.66 -1.54 4.93
N VAL A 152 -7.05 -2.65 4.52
CA VAL A 152 -7.57 -3.55 3.48
C VAL A 152 -7.82 -4.92 4.09
N PRO A 153 -8.99 -5.54 3.88
CA PRO A 153 -10.06 -5.14 2.96
C PRO A 153 -11.15 -4.24 3.59
N TYR A 154 -11.03 -3.91 4.88
CA TYR A 154 -11.97 -3.04 5.60
C TYR A 154 -11.22 -2.11 6.55
N ASP A 155 -11.86 -1.01 6.96
CA ASP A 155 -11.31 -0.13 7.99
C ASP A 155 -11.22 -0.83 9.34
N TRP A 156 -10.03 -0.87 9.93
CA TRP A 156 -9.75 -1.64 11.14
C TRP A 156 -9.73 -0.77 12.41
N PRO A 157 -10.11 -1.26 13.61
CA PRO A 157 -10.80 -2.52 13.87
C PRO A 157 -12.25 -2.49 13.40
N HIS A 158 -12.85 -3.65 13.16
CA HIS A 158 -14.18 -3.77 12.55
C HIS A 158 -15.30 -3.07 13.35
N ASP A 159 -15.13 -2.93 14.68
CA ASP A 159 -16.09 -2.34 15.61
C ASP A 159 -15.74 -0.91 16.05
N ALA A 160 -14.73 -0.29 15.43
CA ALA A 160 -14.26 1.06 15.73
C ALA A 160 -13.76 1.28 17.16
N THR A 161 -13.16 0.25 17.77
CA THR A 161 -12.60 0.31 19.12
C THR A 161 -11.09 0.56 19.19
N LEU A 162 -10.47 1.29 18.26
CA LEU A 162 -9.05 1.66 18.40
C LEU A 162 -8.83 2.62 19.59
N THR A 163 -8.35 2.10 20.73
CA THR A 163 -8.04 2.89 21.93
C THR A 163 -6.88 2.25 22.72
N PRO A 164 -6.21 3.00 23.61
CA PRO A 164 -5.19 2.44 24.51
C PRO A 164 -5.68 1.33 25.47
N TYR A 165 -7.00 1.19 25.65
CA TYR A 165 -7.59 0.20 26.57
C TYR A 165 -7.95 -1.12 25.88
N THR A 166 -8.03 -1.11 24.55
CA THR A 166 -8.53 -2.23 23.74
C THR A 166 -7.50 -2.69 22.72
N THR A 167 -6.50 -1.87 22.40
CA THR A 167 -5.51 -2.15 21.35
C THR A 167 -4.11 -2.24 21.90
N ALA A 168 -3.35 -3.24 21.46
CA ALA A 168 -1.94 -3.39 21.76
C ALA A 168 -1.07 -3.46 20.50
N LEU A 169 0.16 -2.95 20.59
CA LEU A 169 1.24 -3.23 19.64
C LEU A 169 1.94 -4.52 20.06
N VAL A 170 2.23 -5.40 19.09
CA VAL A 170 3.02 -6.62 19.30
C VAL A 170 4.21 -6.57 18.34
N ILE A 171 5.41 -6.41 18.89
CA ILE A 171 6.68 -6.44 18.14
C ILE A 171 7.23 -7.86 18.20
N ILE A 172 7.18 -8.54 17.05
CA ILE A 172 7.47 -9.97 16.96
C ILE A 172 8.93 -10.18 16.55
N ASP A 173 9.70 -10.81 17.44
CA ASP A 173 11.00 -11.44 17.18
C ASP A 173 12.03 -10.53 16.51
N MET A 174 12.05 -9.24 16.87
CA MET A 174 13.11 -8.31 16.46
C MET A 174 14.39 -8.56 17.28
N GLN A 175 14.90 -9.78 17.23
CA GLN A 175 16.06 -10.27 17.98
C GLN A 175 17.34 -10.12 17.15
N LYS A 176 18.48 -10.01 17.85
CA LYS A 176 19.81 -9.97 17.22
C LYS A 176 20.07 -11.21 16.35
N ASP A 177 19.54 -12.37 16.74
CA ASP A 177 19.60 -13.63 15.99
C ASP A 177 18.89 -13.58 14.63
N PHE A 178 17.88 -12.72 14.48
CA PHE A 178 17.13 -12.55 13.22
C PHE A 178 17.55 -11.32 12.43
N CYS A 179 18.20 -10.34 13.08
CA CYS A 179 18.45 -9.02 12.49
C CYS A 179 19.94 -8.68 12.30
N LEU A 180 20.88 -9.34 12.99
CA LEU A 180 22.30 -8.99 12.93
C LEU A 180 23.16 -10.07 12.26
N PRO A 181 24.28 -9.68 11.62
CA PRO A 181 25.29 -10.63 11.15
C PRO A 181 25.82 -11.50 12.30
N GLY A 182 26.01 -12.78 12.04
CA GLY A 182 26.43 -13.77 13.05
C GLY A 182 25.29 -14.28 13.93
N GLY A 183 24.07 -13.76 13.76
CA GLY A 183 22.85 -14.32 14.34
C GLY A 183 22.32 -15.53 13.57
N TYR A 184 21.42 -16.29 14.20
CA TYR A 184 20.78 -17.49 13.63
C TYR A 184 20.41 -17.37 12.15
N MET A 185 19.64 -16.35 11.74
CA MET A 185 19.12 -16.25 10.38
C MET A 185 20.23 -16.06 9.33
N SER A 186 21.24 -15.26 9.66
CA SER A 186 22.41 -15.08 8.78
C SER A 186 23.22 -16.38 8.64
N LEU A 187 23.35 -17.17 9.71
CA LEU A 187 24.05 -18.45 9.70
C LEU A 187 23.26 -19.57 8.99
N GLN A 188 21.94 -19.44 8.90
CA GLN A 188 21.11 -20.26 8.03
C GLN A 188 21.26 -19.88 6.54
N GLY A 189 21.98 -18.80 6.21
CA GLY A 189 22.26 -18.37 4.85
C GLY A 189 21.21 -17.45 4.23
N TYR A 190 20.30 -16.88 5.03
CA TYR A 190 19.30 -15.94 4.54
C TYR A 190 19.83 -14.51 4.52
N ASP A 191 19.33 -13.72 3.56
CA ASP A 191 19.51 -12.27 3.58
C ASP A 191 18.68 -11.65 4.73
N ILE A 192 19.33 -10.80 5.51
CA ILE A 192 18.76 -10.10 6.67
C ILE A 192 18.53 -8.61 6.40
N SER A 193 18.85 -8.12 5.20
CA SER A 193 18.77 -6.69 4.83
C SER A 193 17.37 -6.11 5.06
N ALA A 194 16.32 -6.85 4.70
CA ALA A 194 14.94 -6.46 4.91
C ALA A 194 14.59 -6.35 6.41
N ASN A 195 15.08 -7.29 7.24
CA ASN A 195 14.88 -7.26 8.69
C ASN A 195 15.56 -6.03 9.30
N GLN A 196 16.78 -5.72 8.88
CA GLN A 196 17.52 -4.53 9.35
C GLN A 196 16.83 -3.23 8.95
N ALA A 197 16.28 -3.17 7.73
CA ALA A 197 15.56 -1.99 7.23
C ALA A 197 14.27 -1.70 8.00
N LEU A 198 13.73 -2.67 8.76
CA LEU A 198 12.57 -2.44 9.64
C LEU A 198 12.92 -1.71 10.93
N ILE A 199 14.13 -1.90 11.48
CA ILE A 199 14.52 -1.40 12.81
C ILE A 199 14.19 0.08 13.01
N PRO A 200 14.63 1.03 12.15
CA PRO A 200 14.31 2.44 12.35
C PRO A 200 12.82 2.76 12.18
N LYS A 201 12.11 2.05 11.29
CA LYS A 201 10.67 2.25 11.08
C LYS A 201 9.86 1.82 12.30
N LEU A 202 10.20 0.65 12.85
CA LEU A 202 9.57 0.12 14.05
C LEU A 202 9.91 0.94 15.29
N GLN A 203 11.09 1.56 15.34
CA GLN A 203 11.45 2.47 16.42
C GLN A 203 10.54 3.70 16.44
N HIS A 204 10.22 4.27 15.26
CA HIS A 204 9.26 5.37 15.16
C HIS A 204 7.85 4.95 15.59
N LEU A 205 7.37 3.79 15.11
CA LEU A 205 6.08 3.23 15.51
C LEU A 205 6.00 2.98 17.03
N LEU A 206 7.02 2.35 17.59
CA LEU A 206 7.16 2.07 19.02
C LEU A 206 7.05 3.36 19.85
N ASN A 207 7.77 4.41 19.45
CA ASN A 207 7.71 5.71 20.11
C ASN A 207 6.32 6.35 20.02
N ALA A 208 5.63 6.21 18.88
CA ALA A 208 4.26 6.71 18.72
C ALA A 208 3.29 6.02 19.70
N PHE A 209 3.37 4.69 19.82
CA PHE A 209 2.56 3.90 20.76
C PHE A 209 2.87 4.23 22.22
N ARG A 210 4.16 4.27 22.60
CA ARG A 210 4.63 4.66 23.95
C ARG A 210 4.08 6.03 24.32
N SER A 211 4.26 7.02 23.45
CA SER A 211 3.87 8.40 23.73
C SER A 211 2.36 8.62 23.77
N SER A 212 1.59 7.67 23.21
CA SER A 212 0.12 7.69 23.16
C SER A 212 -0.52 6.77 24.21
N GLY A 213 0.30 6.10 25.04
CA GLY A 213 -0.15 5.28 26.17
C GLY A 213 -0.72 3.91 25.80
N PHE A 214 -0.51 3.45 24.55
CA PHE A 214 -0.96 2.12 24.14
C PHE A 214 -0.05 1.04 24.74
N PRO A 215 -0.62 -0.11 25.16
CA PRO A 215 0.16 -1.26 25.61
C PRO A 215 0.99 -1.85 24.48
N ILE A 216 2.21 -2.26 24.84
CA ILE A 216 3.20 -2.81 23.93
C ILE A 216 3.66 -4.14 24.51
N TYR A 217 3.75 -5.15 23.66
CA TYR A 217 4.27 -6.47 23.96
C TYR A 217 5.37 -6.80 22.96
N HIS A 218 6.42 -7.46 23.45
CA HIS A 218 7.53 -7.91 22.63
C HIS A 218 7.59 -9.43 22.68
N THR A 219 8.01 -10.07 21.60
CA THR A 219 8.24 -11.52 21.60
C THR A 219 9.67 -11.85 21.26
N ARG A 220 10.15 -12.97 21.78
CA ARG A 220 11.44 -13.56 21.43
C ARG A 220 11.25 -15.06 21.23
N GLU A 221 11.58 -15.57 20.06
CA GLU A 221 11.71 -17.01 19.83
C GLU A 221 12.99 -17.52 20.48
N GLY A 222 12.85 -18.52 21.33
CA GLY A 222 14.00 -19.21 21.89
C GLY A 222 13.69 -20.28 22.91
N HIS A 223 14.69 -21.12 23.14
CA HIS A 223 14.62 -22.30 23.98
C HIS A 223 15.36 -22.11 25.28
N ARG A 224 14.97 -22.89 26.29
CA ARG A 224 15.67 -22.92 27.58
C ARG A 224 17.15 -23.33 27.39
N PRO A 225 18.07 -22.88 28.25
CA PRO A 225 19.49 -23.24 28.16
C PRO A 225 19.77 -24.75 28.13
N ASP A 226 18.93 -25.54 28.81
CA ASP A 226 18.99 -27.01 28.86
C ASP A 226 18.34 -27.70 27.65
N LEU A 227 17.85 -26.94 26.67
CA LEU A 227 17.16 -27.41 25.45
C LEU A 227 15.87 -28.20 25.72
N SER A 228 15.33 -28.19 26.94
CA SER A 228 14.12 -28.94 27.30
C SER A 228 12.87 -28.52 26.53
N THR A 229 12.89 -27.33 25.94
CA THR A 229 11.80 -26.82 25.08
C THR A 229 12.07 -26.97 23.59
N LEU A 230 13.16 -27.64 23.18
CA LEU A 230 13.52 -27.87 21.78
C LEU A 230 13.12 -29.29 21.36
N SER A 231 12.24 -29.42 20.36
CA SER A 231 11.86 -30.73 19.84
C SER A 231 13.00 -31.37 19.02
N SER A 232 13.07 -32.71 19.00
CA SER A 232 14.05 -33.43 18.18
C SER A 232 13.93 -33.11 16.68
N ARG A 233 12.70 -32.96 16.18
CA ARG A 233 12.43 -32.54 14.80
C ARG A 233 13.03 -31.17 14.49
N GLU A 234 12.86 -30.22 15.41
CA GLU A 234 13.33 -28.86 15.22
C GLU A 234 14.85 -28.75 15.32
N ALA A 235 15.46 -29.44 16.28
CA ALA A 235 16.91 -29.58 16.38
C ALA A 235 17.50 -30.08 15.05
N TYR A 236 16.96 -31.18 14.52
CA TYR A 236 17.36 -31.75 13.24
C TYR A 236 17.21 -30.74 12.09
N ARG A 237 16.04 -30.11 11.94
CA ARG A 237 15.77 -29.13 10.86
C ARG A 237 16.76 -27.96 10.93
N SER A 238 17.03 -27.43 12.12
CA SER A 238 17.86 -26.24 12.28
C SER A 238 19.32 -26.45 11.86
N GLN A 239 19.80 -27.70 11.83
CA GLN A 239 21.13 -28.07 11.37
C GLN A 239 21.19 -28.39 9.87
N ASN A 240 20.03 -28.47 9.20
CA ASN A 240 19.94 -28.81 7.78
C ASN A 240 20.19 -27.60 6.88
N ASN A 241 21.39 -27.04 6.96
CA ASN A 241 21.88 -25.92 6.18
C ASN A 241 23.39 -26.11 5.91
N ALA A 242 23.97 -25.26 5.06
CA ALA A 242 25.38 -25.40 4.64
C ALA A 242 26.40 -25.29 5.79
N SER A 243 26.07 -24.59 6.89
CA SER A 243 26.96 -24.44 8.04
C SER A 243 26.92 -25.63 9.00
N GLY A 244 25.86 -26.45 8.95
CA GLY A 244 25.58 -27.50 9.93
C GLY A 244 25.25 -26.98 11.35
N MET A 245 25.31 -25.68 11.59
CA MET A 245 24.96 -25.07 12.86
C MET A 245 23.45 -24.93 12.98
N GLY A 246 22.93 -25.22 14.17
CA GLY A 246 21.51 -25.14 14.48
C GLY A 246 21.26 -24.57 15.86
N ILE A 247 20.03 -24.72 16.34
CA ILE A 247 19.62 -24.21 17.65
C ILE A 247 20.50 -24.83 18.75
N GLY A 248 21.04 -23.97 19.61
CA GLY A 248 21.94 -24.35 20.69
C GLY A 248 23.41 -24.49 20.31
N SER A 249 23.77 -24.49 19.01
CA SER A 249 25.16 -24.41 18.57
C SER A 249 25.80 -23.09 19.01
N PRO A 250 27.10 -23.07 19.34
CA PRO A 250 27.81 -21.82 19.63
C PRO A 250 27.97 -20.98 18.36
N GLY A 251 27.54 -19.73 18.40
CA GLY A 251 27.73 -18.75 17.34
C GLY A 251 28.41 -17.47 17.84
N PRO A 252 28.68 -16.50 16.94
CA PRO A 252 29.30 -15.22 17.29
C PRO A 252 28.56 -14.42 18.35
N LEU A 253 27.24 -14.59 18.47
CA LEU A 253 26.38 -13.90 19.43
C LEU A 253 25.94 -14.81 20.59
N GLY A 254 26.69 -15.88 20.88
CA GLY A 254 26.32 -16.89 21.87
C GLY A 254 25.59 -18.08 21.24
N ARG A 255 24.94 -18.90 22.07
CA ARG A 255 24.22 -20.08 21.57
C ARG A 255 22.95 -19.67 20.81
N LEU A 256 22.81 -20.16 19.58
CA LEU A 256 21.73 -19.74 18.68
C LEU A 256 20.34 -20.07 19.25
N LEU A 257 19.45 -19.07 19.30
CA LEU A 257 18.08 -19.16 19.82
C LEU A 257 17.97 -19.70 21.26
N ILE A 258 18.99 -19.46 22.09
CA ILE A 258 18.96 -19.85 23.51
C ILE A 258 18.70 -18.64 24.40
N ARG A 259 17.71 -18.78 25.28
CA ARG A 259 17.31 -17.73 26.23
C ARG A 259 18.48 -17.29 27.10
N GLY A 260 18.68 -15.98 27.16
CA GLY A 260 19.75 -15.34 27.96
C GLY A 260 21.03 -15.08 27.17
N GLU A 261 21.18 -15.61 25.96
CA GLU A 261 22.32 -15.31 25.09
C GLU A 261 22.15 -13.96 24.39
N VAL A 262 23.27 -13.36 23.97
CA VAL A 262 23.28 -12.05 23.31
C VAL A 262 22.45 -12.05 22.02
N GLY A 263 22.57 -13.10 21.21
CA GLY A 263 21.82 -13.26 19.96
C GLY A 263 20.32 -13.39 20.18
N HIS A 264 19.90 -14.04 21.27
CA HIS A 264 18.49 -14.21 21.57
C HIS A 264 17.81 -12.90 21.98
N ASP A 265 18.54 -11.89 22.45
CA ASP A 265 17.91 -10.67 22.94
C ASP A 265 17.45 -9.73 21.82
N THR A 266 16.51 -8.84 22.15
CA THR A 266 15.98 -7.82 21.25
C THR A 266 17.09 -6.87 20.77
N VAL A 267 16.99 -6.36 19.54
CA VAL A 267 17.88 -5.29 19.06
C VAL A 267 17.74 -4.03 19.91
N ASP A 268 18.84 -3.30 20.11
CA ASP A 268 18.94 -2.26 21.13
C ASP A 268 17.98 -1.08 20.85
N GLU A 269 17.72 -0.77 19.58
CA GLU A 269 16.83 0.30 19.14
C GLU A 269 15.35 0.06 19.50
N LEU A 270 14.98 -1.21 19.65
CA LEU A 270 13.62 -1.68 19.95
C LEU A 270 13.51 -2.26 21.37
N TYR A 271 14.50 -2.03 22.22
CA TYR A 271 14.57 -2.68 23.52
C TYR A 271 13.33 -2.37 24.38
N PRO A 272 12.74 -3.40 25.03
CA PRO A 272 11.59 -3.21 25.91
C PRO A 272 11.93 -2.31 27.10
N VAL A 273 10.97 -1.50 27.54
CA VAL A 273 11.08 -0.72 28.78
C VAL A 273 10.16 -1.27 29.88
N HIS A 274 10.31 -0.77 31.11
CA HIS A 274 9.46 -1.16 32.22
C HIS A 274 7.97 -0.99 31.87
N GLY A 275 7.18 -2.05 32.06
CA GLY A 275 5.75 -2.09 31.75
C GLY A 275 5.41 -2.64 30.36
N GLU A 276 6.41 -3.01 29.55
CA GLU A 276 6.24 -3.69 28.26
C GLU A 276 6.64 -5.17 28.41
N PRO A 277 5.67 -6.11 28.51
CA PRO A 277 6.00 -7.52 28.73
C PRO A 277 6.74 -8.13 27.54
N VAL A 278 7.65 -9.06 27.84
CA VAL A 278 8.41 -9.83 26.85
C VAL A 278 8.02 -11.30 26.93
N ILE A 279 7.58 -11.85 25.80
CA ILE A 279 7.07 -13.22 25.69
C ILE A 279 8.16 -14.09 25.06
N ASP A 280 8.80 -14.92 25.88
CA ASP A 280 9.76 -15.92 25.41
C ASP A 280 9.03 -17.19 24.95
N LYS A 281 8.82 -17.31 23.64
CA LYS A 281 8.08 -18.41 23.01
C LYS A 281 9.03 -19.49 22.48
N PRO A 282 8.79 -20.78 22.77
CA PRO A 282 9.59 -21.87 22.22
C PRO A 282 9.17 -22.27 20.79
N GLY A 283 8.17 -21.60 20.23
CA GLY A 283 7.61 -21.87 18.91
C GLY A 283 7.30 -20.58 18.13
N ARG A 284 6.52 -20.71 17.06
CA ARG A 284 6.35 -19.65 16.06
C ARG A 284 5.29 -18.66 16.51
N SER A 285 4.15 -19.18 16.98
CA SER A 285 3.10 -18.41 17.63
C SER A 285 3.54 -17.87 18.99
N ALA A 286 3.23 -16.60 19.25
CA ALA A 286 3.37 -16.01 20.57
C ALA A 286 2.43 -16.60 21.62
N PHE A 287 1.35 -17.30 21.23
CA PHE A 287 0.38 -17.90 22.15
C PHE A 287 0.72 -19.34 22.55
N ALA A 288 1.46 -20.07 21.71
CA ALA A 288 1.72 -21.48 21.94
C ALA A 288 2.70 -21.68 23.11
N HIS A 289 2.21 -22.27 24.20
CA HIS A 289 2.97 -22.56 25.42
C HIS A 289 3.52 -21.31 26.15
N THR A 290 2.76 -20.21 26.14
CA THR A 290 3.10 -18.96 26.83
C THR A 290 1.92 -18.47 27.67
N ASP A 291 2.13 -17.39 28.43
CA ASP A 291 1.11 -16.64 29.15
C ASP A 291 0.54 -15.45 28.34
N PHE A 292 0.84 -15.37 27.03
CA PHE A 292 0.51 -14.20 26.22
C PHE A 292 -1.00 -13.91 26.16
N GLU A 293 -1.84 -14.94 26.01
CA GLU A 293 -3.29 -14.74 26.05
C GLU A 293 -3.75 -14.20 27.41
N LEU A 294 -3.26 -14.79 28.51
CA LEU A 294 -3.65 -14.41 29.85
C LEU A 294 -3.39 -12.91 30.10
N ILE A 295 -2.21 -12.42 29.73
CA ILE A 295 -1.84 -11.02 29.96
C ILE A 295 -2.62 -10.05 29.05
N LEU A 296 -2.92 -10.43 27.81
CA LEU A 296 -3.79 -9.66 26.92
C LEU A 296 -5.21 -9.55 27.48
N ARG A 297 -5.80 -10.67 27.91
CA ARG A 297 -7.16 -10.73 28.44
C ARG A 297 -7.31 -9.97 29.75
N ASN A 298 -6.36 -10.10 30.67
CA ASN A 298 -6.35 -9.37 31.94
C ASN A 298 -6.31 -7.84 31.73
N ARG A 299 -5.70 -7.39 30.63
CA ARG A 299 -5.66 -5.98 30.25
C ARG A 299 -6.85 -5.53 29.39
N GLY A 300 -7.77 -6.44 29.04
CA GLY A 300 -8.94 -6.13 28.22
C GLY A 300 -8.64 -5.90 26.74
N ILE A 301 -7.50 -6.38 26.25
CA ILE A 301 -7.10 -6.22 24.84
C ILE A 301 -7.99 -7.08 23.95
N LYS A 302 -8.42 -6.47 22.84
CA LYS A 302 -9.24 -7.07 21.79
C LYS A 302 -8.58 -6.93 20.41
N ASN A 303 -7.78 -5.89 20.24
CA ASN A 303 -7.22 -5.48 18.97
C ASN A 303 -5.69 -5.61 19.00
N LEU A 304 -5.08 -6.23 18.01
CA LEU A 304 -3.63 -6.40 17.92
C LEU A 304 -3.08 -5.77 16.64
N VAL A 305 -2.07 -4.90 16.80
CA VAL A 305 -1.24 -4.39 15.71
C VAL A 305 0.04 -5.23 15.67
N LEU A 306 0.25 -5.97 14.58
CA LEU A 306 1.32 -6.95 14.46
C LEU A 306 2.42 -6.44 13.52
N VAL A 307 3.65 -6.43 14.02
CA VAL A 307 4.86 -6.03 13.29
C VAL A 307 6.03 -6.94 13.64
N GLY A 308 7.12 -6.87 12.87
CA GLY A 308 8.35 -7.63 13.13
C GLY A 308 8.57 -8.75 12.11
N VAL A 309 9.23 -9.83 12.54
CA VAL A 309 9.75 -10.85 11.63
C VAL A 309 9.50 -12.30 12.10
N THR A 310 9.46 -13.29 11.20
CA THR A 310 9.21 -13.11 9.76
C THR A 310 7.72 -13.06 9.45
N THR A 311 7.37 -12.38 8.36
CA THR A 311 5.97 -12.12 7.95
C THR A 311 5.18 -13.43 7.80
N ASP A 312 5.77 -14.39 7.11
CA ASP A 312 5.18 -15.65 6.70
C ASP A 312 5.22 -16.74 7.77
N VAL A 313 6.08 -16.58 8.79
CA VAL A 313 6.26 -17.56 9.88
C VAL A 313 5.72 -17.02 11.19
N CYS A 314 6.53 -16.32 11.99
CA CYS A 314 6.14 -15.97 13.37
C CYS A 314 5.00 -14.96 13.42
N VAL A 315 5.02 -13.96 12.53
CA VAL A 315 3.95 -12.95 12.42
C VAL A 315 2.65 -13.61 11.97
N ALA A 316 2.63 -14.30 10.82
CA ALA A 316 1.44 -14.96 10.31
C ALA A 316 0.89 -16.04 11.26
N THR A 317 1.76 -16.84 11.89
CA THR A 317 1.32 -17.88 12.84
C THR A 317 0.67 -17.23 14.07
N THR A 318 1.28 -16.18 14.62
CA THR A 318 0.70 -15.43 15.75
C THR A 318 -0.62 -14.76 15.37
N MET A 319 -0.72 -14.19 14.17
CA MET A 319 -1.94 -13.56 13.67
C MET A 319 -3.09 -14.56 13.52
N ARG A 320 -2.83 -15.72 12.92
CA ARG A 320 -3.82 -16.79 12.76
C ARG A 320 -4.31 -17.29 14.12
N GLU A 321 -3.39 -17.51 15.04
CA GLU A 321 -3.73 -17.94 16.40
C GLU A 321 -4.48 -16.86 17.21
N ALA A 322 -4.19 -15.58 17.00
CA ALA A 322 -4.93 -14.48 17.59
C ALA A 322 -6.36 -14.41 17.01
N ASN A 323 -6.49 -14.53 15.68
CA ASN A 323 -7.77 -14.53 14.98
C ASN A 323 -8.68 -15.66 15.47
N ASP A 324 -8.18 -16.89 15.57
CA ASP A 324 -8.96 -18.05 16.06
C ASP A 324 -9.41 -17.89 17.52
N ARG A 325 -8.69 -17.06 18.29
CA ARG A 325 -9.05 -16.67 19.67
C ARG A 325 -9.95 -15.43 19.73
N GLY A 326 -10.36 -14.88 18.59
CA GLY A 326 -11.28 -13.74 18.49
C GLY A 326 -10.64 -12.38 18.75
N PHE A 327 -9.31 -12.24 18.60
CA PHE A 327 -8.69 -10.92 18.53
C PHE A 327 -8.84 -10.34 17.12
N ASP A 328 -9.18 -9.05 17.04
CA ASP A 328 -9.19 -8.31 15.78
C ASP A 328 -7.77 -7.86 15.45
N CYS A 329 -7.21 -8.32 14.34
CA CYS A 329 -5.80 -8.16 14.02
C CYS A 329 -5.58 -7.26 12.80
N VAL A 330 -4.57 -6.41 12.87
CA VAL A 330 -4.01 -5.73 11.70
C VAL A 330 -2.51 -6.03 11.61
N VAL A 331 -2.05 -6.43 10.43
CA VAL A 331 -0.62 -6.57 10.13
C VAL A 331 -0.16 -5.37 9.30
N LEU A 332 1.03 -4.85 9.62
CA LEU A 332 1.60 -3.73 8.86
C LEU A 332 2.52 -4.29 7.79
N GLU A 333 2.13 -4.16 6.52
CA GLU A 333 2.89 -4.73 5.40
C GLU A 333 4.27 -4.09 5.26
N ASP A 334 4.41 -2.80 5.54
CA ASP A 334 5.70 -2.09 5.56
C ASP A 334 6.37 -2.07 6.95
N GLY A 335 5.77 -2.75 7.93
CA GLY A 335 6.31 -3.02 9.26
C GLY A 335 6.69 -4.48 9.50
N THR A 336 6.69 -5.31 8.45
CA THR A 336 7.05 -6.73 8.52
C THR A 336 7.96 -7.11 7.36
N ALA A 337 8.78 -8.15 7.54
CA ALA A 337 9.70 -8.63 6.52
C ALA A 337 9.79 -10.17 6.56
N ALA A 338 10.16 -10.79 5.45
CA ALA A 338 10.46 -12.21 5.36
C ALA A 338 11.77 -12.41 4.59
N SER A 339 12.39 -13.58 4.74
CA SER A 339 13.63 -13.91 4.05
C SER A 339 13.47 -13.92 2.52
N GLU A 340 12.27 -14.18 2.02
CA GLU A 340 11.94 -14.13 0.59
C GLU A 340 10.78 -13.16 0.33
N PRO A 341 10.92 -12.21 -0.62
CA PRO A 341 9.87 -11.23 -0.92
C PRO A 341 8.53 -11.86 -1.32
N SER A 342 8.55 -13.00 -2.02
CA SER A 342 7.33 -13.70 -2.44
C SER A 342 6.56 -14.28 -1.25
N LEU A 343 7.25 -14.75 -0.21
CA LEU A 343 6.64 -15.26 1.02
C LEU A 343 6.00 -14.13 1.81
N HIS A 344 6.66 -12.98 1.91
CA HIS A 344 6.08 -11.77 2.51
C HIS A 344 4.77 -11.38 1.80
N VAL A 345 4.81 -11.22 0.47
CA VAL A 345 3.63 -10.85 -0.32
C VAL A 345 2.51 -11.87 -0.16
N SER A 346 2.82 -13.17 -0.26
CA SER A 346 1.80 -14.22 -0.12
C SER A 346 1.14 -14.23 1.26
N ALA A 347 1.92 -14.03 2.33
CA ALA A 347 1.41 -13.93 3.68
C ALA A 347 0.46 -12.73 3.85
N ILE A 348 0.85 -11.55 3.35
CA ILE A 348 0.02 -10.34 3.37
C ILE A 348 -1.25 -10.50 2.53
N GLU A 349 -1.17 -11.07 1.32
CA GLU A 349 -2.36 -11.33 0.50
C GLU A 349 -3.33 -12.30 1.18
N SER A 350 -2.80 -13.34 1.85
CA SER A 350 -3.62 -14.33 2.54
C SER A 350 -4.52 -13.73 3.62
N VAL A 351 -4.10 -12.64 4.27
CA VAL A 351 -4.90 -11.92 5.27
C VAL A 351 -6.18 -11.34 4.67
N LYS A 352 -6.09 -10.82 3.45
CA LYS A 352 -7.16 -10.05 2.80
C LYS A 352 -8.24 -10.92 2.15
N MET A 353 -7.99 -12.21 2.01
CA MET A 353 -8.93 -13.15 1.39
C MET A 353 -10.22 -13.27 2.20
N GLU A 354 -11.31 -13.67 1.53
CA GLU A 354 -12.64 -13.87 2.15
C GLU A 354 -13.14 -12.67 2.99
N GLY A 355 -12.80 -11.44 2.59
CA GLY A 355 -13.21 -10.24 3.31
C GLY A 355 -12.38 -9.92 4.55
N GLY A 356 -11.19 -10.51 4.66
CA GLY A 356 -10.25 -10.28 5.77
C GLY A 356 -10.22 -11.46 6.74
N ILE A 357 -10.02 -12.68 6.22
CA ILE A 357 -10.15 -13.94 6.95
C ILE A 357 -9.27 -14.03 8.21
N PHE A 358 -8.15 -13.30 8.26
CA PHE A 358 -7.27 -13.21 9.44
C PHE A 358 -7.23 -11.81 10.07
N GLY A 359 -7.99 -10.85 9.53
CA GLY A 359 -7.95 -9.45 9.93
C GLY A 359 -7.78 -8.50 8.75
N ALA A 360 -7.01 -7.43 8.94
CA ALA A 360 -6.74 -6.41 7.94
C ALA A 360 -5.23 -6.16 7.73
N VAL A 361 -4.90 -5.46 6.65
CA VAL A 361 -3.55 -5.00 6.30
C VAL A 361 -3.56 -3.48 6.24
N ALA A 362 -2.60 -2.83 6.88
CA ALA A 362 -2.45 -1.38 6.87
C ALA A 362 -1.00 -0.95 6.62
N LYS A 363 -0.79 0.34 6.37
CA LYS A 363 0.54 0.95 6.35
C LYS A 363 0.93 1.46 7.73
N LEU A 364 2.22 1.47 8.01
CA LEU A 364 2.81 1.96 9.25
C LEU A 364 2.44 3.42 9.52
N GLU A 365 2.46 4.26 8.49
CA GLU A 365 2.08 5.68 8.58
C GLU A 365 0.62 5.89 8.99
N ASP A 366 -0.32 5.10 8.45
CA ASP A 366 -1.74 5.21 8.79
C ASP A 366 -2.01 4.90 10.27
N VAL A 367 -1.32 3.88 10.80
CA VAL A 367 -1.45 3.49 12.21
C VAL A 367 -0.78 4.52 13.12
N MET A 368 0.41 4.99 12.76
CA MET A 368 1.11 6.05 13.51
C MET A 368 0.26 7.30 13.63
N HIS A 369 -0.29 7.78 12.51
CA HIS A 369 -1.18 8.94 12.51
C HIS A 369 -2.41 8.72 13.38
N ALA A 370 -2.99 7.52 13.39
CA ALA A 370 -4.17 7.23 14.20
C ALA A 370 -3.89 7.26 15.70
N VAL A 371 -2.78 6.67 16.16
CA VAL A 371 -2.43 6.66 17.59
C VAL A 371 -2.03 8.05 18.09
N GLU A 372 -1.28 8.82 17.30
CA GLU A 372 -0.89 10.19 17.64
C GLU A 372 -2.09 11.13 17.69
N ASN A 373 -3.05 10.97 16.76
CA ASN A 373 -4.30 11.73 16.77
C ASN A 373 -5.13 11.42 18.01
N PHE A 374 -5.14 10.18 18.51
CA PHE A 374 -5.83 9.83 19.75
C PHE A 374 -5.27 10.65 20.93
N LYS A 375 -3.94 10.75 21.04
CA LYS A 375 -3.27 11.58 22.04
C LYS A 375 -3.67 13.04 21.94
N ALA A 376 -3.59 13.63 20.76
CA ALA A 376 -3.90 15.05 20.54
C ALA A 376 -5.36 15.38 20.93
N VAL A 377 -6.31 14.50 20.59
CA VAL A 377 -7.72 14.67 20.96
C VAL A 377 -7.93 14.52 22.46
N THR A 378 -7.25 13.58 23.11
CA THR A 378 -7.38 13.34 24.56
C THR A 378 -6.81 14.50 25.37
N VAL A 379 -5.61 14.98 25.03
CA VAL A 379 -4.99 16.15 25.68
C VAL A 379 -5.86 17.40 25.54
N LYS A 380 -6.41 17.66 24.34
CA LYS A 380 -7.32 18.81 24.12
C LYS A 380 -8.62 18.71 24.92
N LYS A 381 -9.12 17.51 25.22
CA LYS A 381 -10.32 17.31 26.05
C LYS A 381 -10.05 17.44 27.55
N LEU A 382 -8.84 17.14 28.01
CA LEU A 382 -8.43 17.25 29.41
C LEU A 382 -7.93 18.65 29.79
N ALA A 383 -7.37 19.41 28.84
CA ALA A 383 -6.87 20.77 29.08
C ALA A 383 -7.90 21.74 29.70
N PRO A 384 -9.20 21.73 29.34
CA PRO A 384 -10.22 22.57 29.99
C PRO A 384 -10.57 22.16 31.43
N GLN A 385 -10.15 20.98 31.88
CA GLN A 385 -10.41 20.46 33.24
C GLN A 385 -9.23 20.68 34.19
N MET A 386 -8.10 21.22 33.70
CA MET A 386 -6.89 21.49 34.48
C MET A 386 -6.67 22.98 34.77
N THR A 387 -7.61 23.85 34.39
CA THR A 387 -7.60 25.30 34.64
C THR A 387 -8.57 25.73 35.74
N VAL A 388 -8.87 24.86 36.72
CA VAL A 388 -9.67 25.20 37.91
C VAL A 388 -8.86 25.00 39.17
#